data_AF-A0A2B4S091-F1
#
_entry.id   AF-A0A2B4S091-F1
#
_cell.length_a   1.000
_cell.length_b   1.000
_cell.length_c   1.000
_cell.angle_alpha   90.00
_cell.angle_beta   90.00
_cell.angle_gamma   90.00
#
_symmetry.space_group_name_H-M   'P 1'
#
loop_
_entity.id
_entity.type
_entity.pdbx_description
1 polymer ?
#
loop_
_entity_poly.entity_id
_entity_poly.type
_entity_poly.pdbx_seq_one_letter_code
_entity_poly.pdbx_strand_id
1 'polypeptide(L)'
;MESFSDEELSRQLSEASEDSFASANDEFLPYDQSIEPIATEEEAAEYAELVAQEEEEEETLWSRFSGEDAVVNWCQCSNCSLEFVVKHEECRCCKEVNRCVEKMEELEMDDCILLHPGFADVCLNKWVLQIAGIGLKTRENKSYTAMNAWEDRAENEFLRAVAYRQFVRLVWEYVGASNRLPLPCCVYNRIRKTFPMAEKSEYKGYEEDV
;
A
#
# COMPACT_ATOMS: atom_id res chain seq x y z
N MET A 1 40.20 11.61 58.00
CA MET A 1 41.60 12.03 57.87
C MET A 1 42.23 11.02 56.92
N GLU A 2 42.66 11.28 55.69
CA GLU A 2 42.83 12.42 54.75
C GLU A 2 43.02 11.70 53.38
N SER A 3 42.18 11.90 52.36
CA SER A 3 42.29 12.83 51.22
C SER A 3 43.55 12.73 50.31
N PHE A 4 43.29 12.53 49.00
CA PHE A 4 44.06 12.88 47.77
C PHE A 4 45.34 12.06 47.46
N SER A 5 45.71 11.77 46.20
CA SER A 5 45.60 12.59 44.98
C SER A 5 45.51 11.80 43.65
N ASP A 6 44.94 12.47 42.63
CA ASP A 6 44.76 12.09 41.22
C ASP A 6 46.06 11.94 40.38
N GLU A 7 47.14 11.40 40.96
CA GLU A 7 48.49 11.48 40.38
C GLU A 7 49.07 10.14 39.90
N GLU A 8 48.24 9.10 39.78
CA GLU A 8 48.66 7.79 39.26
C GLU A 8 48.13 7.49 37.84
N LEU A 9 47.34 8.43 37.28
CA LEU A 9 46.79 8.33 35.92
C LEU A 9 47.61 9.11 34.86
N SER A 10 48.71 9.77 35.25
CA SER A 10 49.43 10.72 34.40
C SER A 10 50.83 10.26 33.95
N ARG A 11 51.22 9.00 34.16
CA ARG A 11 52.61 8.56 33.92
C ARG A 11 52.82 7.23 33.19
N GLN A 12 51.90 6.87 32.30
CA GLN A 12 52.17 5.93 31.21
C GLN A 12 51.68 6.51 29.88
N LEU A 13 52.20 7.69 29.53
CA LEU A 13 52.38 8.04 28.13
C LEU A 13 53.51 7.15 27.58
N SER A 14 53.15 6.17 26.76
CA SER A 14 53.83 5.82 25.50
C SER A 14 53.53 4.37 25.16
N GLU A 15 53.11 4.15 23.91
CA GLU A 15 52.94 2.84 23.27
C GLU A 15 51.54 2.20 23.38
N ALA A 16 50.57 2.83 22.74
CA ALA A 16 49.71 2.09 21.83
C ALA A 16 49.43 3.02 20.66
N SER A 17 50.00 2.66 19.52
CA SER A 17 49.86 3.37 18.26
C SER A 17 48.41 3.75 18.06
N GLU A 18 48.19 5.05 17.91
CA GLU A 18 47.20 5.58 16.99
C GLU A 18 47.46 4.88 15.65
N ASP A 19 46.86 3.71 15.47
CA ASP A 19 46.58 3.15 14.16
C ASP A 19 45.60 4.15 13.54
N SER A 20 46.19 5.25 13.06
CA SER A 20 45.95 5.80 11.75
C SER A 20 44.69 5.16 11.17
N PHE A 21 43.54 5.74 11.51
CA PHE A 21 42.52 5.94 10.49
C PHE A 21 43.26 6.73 9.42
N ALA A 22 43.94 5.99 8.54
CA ALA A 22 44.46 6.51 7.33
C ALA A 22 43.19 7.04 6.69
N SER A 23 43.03 8.36 6.82
CA SER A 23 42.22 9.15 5.93
C SER A 23 42.81 8.85 4.57
N ALA A 24 42.38 7.73 3.99
CA ALA A 24 42.22 7.65 2.58
C ALA A 24 41.35 8.88 2.31
N ASN A 25 42.02 9.96 1.90
CA ASN A 25 41.45 10.88 0.94
C ASN A 25 41.06 9.98 -0.23
N ASP A 26 39.93 9.29 -0.08
CA ASP A 26 39.18 8.78 -1.19
C ASP A 26 38.73 10.07 -1.84
N GLU A 27 39.54 10.47 -2.81
CA GLU A 27 39.39 11.66 -3.60
C GLU A 27 38.02 11.50 -4.23
N PHE A 28 36.99 12.05 -3.59
CA PHE A 28 35.62 11.99 -4.06
C PHE A 28 35.62 12.72 -5.40
N LEU A 29 35.81 11.96 -6.46
CA LEU A 29 35.86 12.46 -7.81
C LEU A 29 34.54 13.19 -8.04
N PRO A 30 34.58 14.46 -8.49
CA PRO A 30 33.36 15.17 -8.83
C PRO A 30 32.54 14.30 -9.77
N TYR A 31 31.29 14.04 -9.40
CA TYR A 31 30.40 13.27 -10.23
C TYR A 31 30.29 13.96 -11.60
N ASP A 32 30.71 13.25 -12.64
CA ASP A 32 30.69 13.75 -14.00
C ASP A 32 29.26 13.66 -14.53
N GLN A 33 28.55 14.79 -14.46
CA GLN A 33 27.19 14.93 -14.98
C GLN A 33 27.09 14.62 -16.48
N SER A 34 28.20 14.61 -17.24
CA SER A 34 28.18 14.23 -18.66
C SER A 34 28.03 12.73 -18.92
N ILE A 35 28.15 11.90 -17.88
CA ILE A 35 27.94 10.45 -17.93
C ILE A 35 26.48 10.09 -17.57
N GLU A 36 25.68 11.05 -17.08
CA GLU A 36 24.25 10.81 -16.87
C GLU A 36 23.58 10.47 -18.20
N PRO A 37 22.89 9.31 -18.31
CA PRO A 37 22.14 9.00 -19.50
C PRO A 37 21.03 10.03 -19.68
N ILE A 38 21.15 10.85 -20.72
CA ILE A 38 20.11 11.80 -21.12
C ILE A 38 19.08 11.03 -21.93
N ALA A 39 17.79 11.16 -21.56
CA ALA A 39 16.69 10.58 -22.33
C ALA A 39 16.77 11.05 -23.78
N THR A 40 16.66 10.12 -24.72
CA THR A 40 16.52 10.46 -26.13
C THR A 40 15.22 11.25 -26.35
N GLU A 41 15.12 11.99 -27.47
CA GLU A 41 13.90 12.75 -27.78
C GLU A 41 12.66 11.83 -27.88
N GLU A 42 12.86 10.59 -28.34
CA GLU A 42 11.82 9.54 -28.39
C GLU A 42 11.42 9.08 -26.98
N GLU A 43 12.37 8.71 -26.13
CA GLU A 43 12.08 8.31 -24.73
C GLU A 43 11.44 9.45 -23.92
N ALA A 44 11.85 10.70 -24.15
CA ALA A 44 11.25 11.86 -23.51
C ALA A 44 9.80 12.09 -23.99
N ALA A 45 9.52 11.86 -25.27
CA ALA A 45 8.16 11.95 -25.81
C ALA A 45 7.27 10.81 -25.29
N GLU A 46 7.77 9.58 -25.25
CA GLU A 46 7.06 8.44 -24.65
C GLU A 46 6.74 8.68 -23.18
N TYR A 47 7.71 9.17 -22.39
CA TYR A 47 7.49 9.52 -20.99
C TYR A 47 6.46 10.63 -20.83
N ALA A 48 6.52 11.68 -21.66
CA ALA A 48 5.54 12.77 -21.62
C ALA A 48 4.12 12.29 -21.96
N GLU A 49 3.98 11.36 -22.90
CA GLU A 49 2.69 10.74 -23.23
C GLU A 49 2.15 9.89 -22.06
N LEU A 50 3.01 9.11 -21.40
CA LEU A 50 2.63 8.33 -20.21
C LEU A 50 2.17 9.23 -19.06
N VAL A 51 2.92 10.29 -18.74
CA VAL A 51 2.56 11.25 -17.70
C VAL A 51 1.22 11.91 -18.02
N ALA A 52 1.00 12.32 -19.27
CA ALA A 52 -0.28 12.92 -19.67
C ALA A 52 -1.46 11.93 -19.49
N GLN A 53 -1.26 10.64 -19.80
CA GLN A 53 -2.28 9.61 -19.57
C GLN A 53 -2.58 9.39 -18.07
N GLU A 54 -1.54 9.39 -17.23
CA GLU A 54 -1.69 9.26 -15.78
C GLU A 54 -2.43 10.47 -15.18
N GLU A 55 -2.07 11.69 -15.60
CA GLU A 55 -2.75 12.93 -15.18
C GLU A 55 -4.24 12.93 -15.58
N GLU A 56 -4.57 12.55 -16.83
CA GLU A 56 -5.96 12.44 -17.29
C GLU A 56 -6.77 11.41 -16.47
N GLU A 57 -6.13 10.28 -16.13
CA GLU A 57 -6.76 9.25 -15.29
C GLU A 57 -7.01 9.76 -13.87
N GLU A 58 -6.04 10.46 -13.27
CA GLU A 58 -6.20 11.08 -11.96
C GLU A 58 -7.32 12.11 -11.95
N GLU A 59 -7.37 13.02 -12.93
CA GLU A 59 -8.44 14.03 -13.07
C GLU A 59 -9.81 13.36 -13.14
N THR A 60 -9.93 12.27 -13.91
CA THR A 60 -11.16 11.49 -14.02
C THR A 60 -11.59 10.93 -12.67
N LEU A 61 -10.65 10.36 -11.89
CA LEU A 61 -10.92 9.81 -10.57
C LEU A 61 -11.31 10.90 -9.56
N TRP A 62 -10.69 12.07 -9.65
CA TRP A 62 -11.02 13.23 -8.83
C TRP A 62 -12.44 13.73 -9.10
N SER A 63 -12.85 13.86 -10.36
CA SER A 63 -14.22 14.22 -10.75
C SER A 63 -15.26 13.25 -10.19
N ARG A 64 -14.97 11.94 -10.26
CA ARG A 64 -15.84 10.90 -9.67
C ARG A 64 -15.92 11.01 -8.14
N PHE A 65 -14.82 11.35 -7.49
CA PHE A 65 -14.73 11.46 -6.02
C PHE A 65 -15.41 12.72 -5.48
N SER A 66 -15.26 13.86 -6.16
CA SER A 66 -15.93 15.12 -5.80
C SER A 66 -17.45 15.03 -5.99
N GLY A 67 -17.90 14.08 -6.81
CA GLY A 67 -19.31 13.86 -7.15
C GLY A 67 -19.78 14.70 -8.33
N GLU A 68 -18.87 15.35 -9.06
CA GLU A 68 -19.15 15.97 -10.35
C GLU A 68 -19.64 14.92 -11.35
N ASP A 69 -18.95 13.78 -11.40
CA ASP A 69 -19.39 12.60 -12.12
C ASP A 69 -20.20 11.65 -11.23
N ALA A 70 -21.52 11.62 -11.49
CA ALA A 70 -22.43 10.74 -10.76
C ALA A 70 -22.05 9.26 -10.93
N VAL A 71 -22.19 8.47 -9.85
CA VAL A 71 -21.85 7.03 -9.81
C VAL A 71 -22.48 6.23 -10.95
N VAL A 72 -23.69 6.59 -11.36
CA VAL A 72 -24.43 5.92 -12.44
C VAL A 72 -23.75 6.04 -13.81
N ASN A 73 -22.88 7.04 -14.00
CA ASN A 73 -22.21 7.30 -15.27
C ASN A 73 -21.01 6.39 -15.49
N TRP A 74 -20.33 5.97 -14.42
CA TRP A 74 -19.11 5.16 -14.49
C TRP A 74 -19.25 3.75 -13.88
N CYS A 75 -20.23 3.53 -13.01
CA CYS A 75 -20.48 2.21 -12.44
C CYS A 75 -21.20 1.29 -13.43
N GLN A 76 -20.49 0.27 -13.91
CA GLN A 76 -21.05 -0.76 -14.78
C GLN A 76 -21.52 -2.02 -14.02
N CYS A 77 -21.11 -2.18 -12.75
CA CYS A 77 -21.40 -3.39 -11.95
C CYS A 77 -22.59 -3.24 -10.99
N SER A 78 -23.29 -2.10 -11.02
CA SER A 78 -24.43 -1.72 -10.17
C SER A 78 -24.21 -1.76 -8.64
N ASN A 79 -22.97 -1.93 -8.16
CA ASN A 79 -22.66 -2.08 -6.73
C ASN A 79 -21.66 -1.03 -6.19
N CYS A 80 -21.22 -0.08 -7.02
CA CYS A 80 -20.35 1.02 -6.56
C CYS A 80 -21.17 2.08 -5.80
N SER A 81 -20.53 2.77 -4.87
CA SER A 81 -21.12 3.84 -4.06
C SER A 81 -20.00 4.72 -3.51
N LEU A 82 -20.25 6.02 -3.32
CA LEU A 82 -19.31 6.90 -2.64
C LEU A 82 -19.44 6.84 -1.11
N GLU A 83 -20.38 6.05 -0.57
CA GLU A 83 -20.71 6.04 0.86
C GLU A 83 -19.49 5.76 1.76
N PHE A 84 -18.68 4.79 1.40
CA PHE A 84 -17.49 4.41 2.15
C PHE A 84 -16.19 4.74 1.44
N VAL A 85 -16.21 5.54 0.38
CA VAL A 85 -15.00 5.94 -0.35
C VAL A 85 -14.28 7.05 0.41
N VAL A 86 -12.94 6.97 0.51
CA VAL A 86 -12.11 7.93 1.26
C VAL A 86 -11.15 8.69 0.36
N LYS A 87 -10.72 8.10 -0.75
CA LYS A 87 -9.87 8.77 -1.72
C LYS A 87 -10.32 8.52 -3.15
N HIS A 88 -9.83 9.34 -4.08
CA HIS A 88 -10.21 9.28 -5.49
C HIS A 88 -9.77 7.99 -6.18
N GLU A 89 -8.64 7.40 -5.80
CA GLU A 89 -8.12 6.15 -6.35
C GLU A 89 -9.08 4.96 -6.14
N GLU A 90 -10.00 5.08 -5.18
CA GLU A 90 -11.03 4.08 -4.87
C GLU A 90 -12.29 4.21 -5.75
N CYS A 91 -12.36 5.22 -6.64
CA CYS A 91 -13.50 5.49 -7.54
C CYS A 91 -13.42 4.70 -8.87
N ARG A 92 -12.94 3.46 -8.80
CA ARG A 92 -12.84 2.54 -9.94
C ARG A 92 -13.89 1.44 -9.88
N CYS A 93 -14.58 1.17 -10.99
CA CYS A 93 -15.52 0.05 -11.07
C CYS A 93 -14.76 -1.27 -11.20
N CYS A 94 -15.29 -2.39 -10.68
CA CYS A 94 -14.62 -3.69 -10.86
C CYS A 94 -14.58 -4.16 -12.32
N LYS A 95 -15.39 -3.55 -13.20
CA LYS A 95 -15.37 -3.78 -14.64
C LYS A 95 -14.27 -3.01 -15.38
N GLU A 96 -13.68 -1.99 -14.74
CA GLU A 96 -12.51 -1.27 -15.27
C GLU A 96 -11.19 -1.96 -14.86
N VAL A 97 -11.25 -2.94 -13.95
CA VAL A 97 -10.09 -3.69 -13.50
C VAL A 97 -10.00 -5.01 -14.28
N ASN A 98 -9.11 -5.08 -15.27
CA ASN A 98 -8.96 -6.22 -16.17
C ASN A 98 -8.93 -7.57 -15.44
N ARG A 99 -8.17 -7.66 -14.35
CA ARG A 99 -8.04 -8.88 -13.55
C ARG A 99 -9.33 -9.31 -12.85
N CYS A 100 -10.18 -8.36 -12.46
CA CYS A 100 -11.50 -8.69 -11.94
C CYS A 100 -12.42 -9.23 -13.04
N VAL A 101 -12.31 -8.70 -14.27
CA VAL A 101 -13.08 -9.16 -15.44
C VAL A 101 -12.64 -10.58 -15.81
N GLU A 102 -11.35 -10.82 -15.99
CA GLU A 102 -10.77 -12.16 -16.25
C GLU A 102 -11.26 -13.19 -15.22
N LYS A 103 -11.27 -12.81 -13.93
CA LYS A 103 -11.68 -13.73 -12.85
C LYS A 103 -13.16 -14.10 -12.88
N MET A 104 -14.01 -13.21 -13.40
CA MET A 104 -15.43 -13.49 -13.58
C MET A 104 -15.68 -14.28 -14.87
N GLU A 105 -14.91 -14.03 -15.92
CA GLU A 105 -14.96 -14.77 -17.19
C GLU A 105 -14.55 -16.24 -17.02
N GLU A 106 -13.61 -16.56 -16.12
CA GLU A 106 -13.27 -17.94 -15.73
C GLU A 106 -14.51 -18.75 -15.25
N LEU A 107 -15.55 -18.06 -14.78
CA LEU A 107 -16.79 -18.62 -14.29
C LEU A 107 -17.96 -18.44 -15.28
N GLU A 108 -17.68 -17.96 -16.49
CA GLU A 108 -18.68 -17.60 -17.51
C GLU A 108 -19.71 -16.56 -17.00
N MET A 109 -19.27 -15.64 -16.13
CA MET A 109 -20.11 -14.61 -15.52
C MET A 109 -19.70 -13.20 -15.99
N ASP A 110 -20.69 -12.35 -16.25
CA ASP A 110 -20.48 -10.92 -16.55
C ASP A 110 -21.02 -10.00 -15.43
N ASP A 111 -21.19 -10.53 -14.22
CA ASP A 111 -21.68 -9.75 -13.09
C ASP A 111 -20.57 -8.98 -12.34
N CYS A 112 -20.96 -8.32 -11.25
CA CYS A 112 -20.02 -7.70 -10.31
C CYS A 112 -19.11 -8.74 -9.63
N ILE A 113 -17.85 -8.37 -9.37
CA ILE A 113 -16.88 -9.21 -8.65
C ILE A 113 -17.36 -9.64 -7.25
N LEU A 114 -18.29 -8.90 -6.65
CA LEU A 114 -18.91 -9.27 -5.37
C LEU A 114 -19.74 -10.56 -5.46
N LEU A 115 -20.19 -10.96 -6.66
CA LEU A 115 -20.91 -12.20 -6.90
C LEU A 115 -19.98 -13.38 -7.19
N HIS A 116 -18.66 -13.16 -7.27
CA HIS A 116 -17.70 -14.25 -7.36
C HIS A 116 -17.90 -15.19 -6.15
N PRO A 117 -18.08 -16.51 -6.34
CA PRO A 117 -18.39 -17.45 -5.26
C PRO A 117 -17.37 -17.40 -4.11
N GLY A 118 -16.09 -17.25 -4.44
CA GLY A 118 -15.02 -17.11 -3.44
C GLY A 118 -14.99 -15.76 -2.70
N PHE A 119 -15.68 -14.71 -3.17
CA PHE A 119 -15.55 -13.37 -2.58
C PHE A 119 -16.04 -13.34 -1.13
N ALA A 120 -17.26 -13.83 -0.88
CA ALA A 120 -17.84 -13.79 0.47
C ALA A 120 -17.04 -14.65 1.46
N ASP A 121 -16.64 -15.85 1.04
CA ASP A 121 -15.90 -16.79 1.89
C ASP A 121 -14.49 -16.29 2.20
N VAL A 122 -13.79 -15.70 1.22
CA VAL A 122 -12.39 -15.29 1.37
C VAL A 122 -12.26 -13.89 1.97
N CYS A 123 -13.19 -12.97 1.67
CA CYS A 123 -13.07 -11.55 2.05
C CYS A 123 -14.00 -11.12 3.19
N LEU A 124 -15.08 -11.85 3.49
CA LEU A 124 -16.08 -11.44 4.49
C LEU A 124 -16.22 -12.42 5.66
N ASN A 125 -15.72 -13.65 5.55
CA ASN A 125 -15.80 -14.64 6.63
C ASN A 125 -14.73 -14.37 7.70
N LYS A 126 -15.17 -13.94 8.89
CA LYS A 126 -14.26 -13.59 10.00
C LYS A 126 -13.28 -14.71 10.38
N TRP A 127 -13.70 -15.98 10.31
CA TRP A 127 -12.85 -17.10 10.70
C TRP A 127 -11.75 -17.34 9.66
N VAL A 128 -12.08 -17.21 8.39
CA VAL A 128 -11.12 -17.29 7.28
C VAL A 128 -10.11 -16.15 7.39
N LEU A 129 -10.58 -14.91 7.65
CA LEU A 129 -9.72 -13.75 7.79
C LEU A 129 -8.78 -13.85 9.01
N GLN A 130 -9.27 -14.34 10.16
CA GLN A 130 -8.43 -14.56 11.34
C GLN A 130 -7.29 -15.53 11.05
N ILE A 131 -7.57 -16.64 10.35
CA ILE A 131 -6.56 -17.62 9.96
C ILE A 131 -5.63 -17.04 8.89
N ALA A 132 -6.16 -16.38 7.88
CA ALA A 132 -5.38 -15.81 6.79
C ALA A 132 -4.47 -14.66 7.24
N GLY A 133 -4.78 -14.02 8.37
CA GLY A 133 -3.92 -13.05 9.05
C GLY A 133 -2.68 -13.68 9.70
N ILE A 134 -2.69 -14.97 9.99
CA ILE A 134 -1.55 -15.70 10.57
C ILE A 134 -0.46 -15.78 9.49
N GLY A 135 0.62 -15.00 9.69
CA GLY A 135 1.73 -14.91 8.74
C GLY A 135 1.72 -13.67 7.86
N LEU A 136 0.68 -12.82 7.95
CA LEU A 136 0.73 -11.49 7.35
C LEU A 136 1.55 -10.55 8.23
N LYS A 137 2.37 -9.73 7.57
CA LYS A 137 3.18 -8.69 8.21
C LYS A 137 2.89 -7.34 7.59
N THR A 138 2.88 -6.31 8.43
CA THR A 138 2.81 -4.91 7.98
C THR A 138 4.13 -4.51 7.33
N ARG A 139 4.17 -3.31 6.72
CA ARG A 139 5.39 -2.73 6.16
C ARG A 139 6.52 -2.64 7.19
N GLU A 140 6.18 -2.33 8.44
CA GLU A 140 7.12 -2.26 9.56
C GLU A 140 7.52 -3.66 10.09
N ASN A 141 7.24 -4.72 9.33
CA ASN A 141 7.51 -6.12 9.68
C ASN A 141 6.81 -6.57 10.97
N LYS A 142 5.79 -5.83 11.42
CA LYS A 142 4.96 -6.17 12.59
C LYS A 142 3.91 -7.21 12.20
N SER A 143 3.66 -8.18 13.07
CA SER A 143 2.61 -9.16 12.83
C SER A 143 1.23 -8.50 12.87
N TYR A 144 0.38 -8.79 11.89
CA TYR A 144 -1.03 -8.36 11.95
C TYR A 144 -1.76 -8.96 13.16
N THR A 145 -1.39 -10.16 13.60
CA THR A 145 -2.00 -10.80 14.78
C THR A 145 -1.66 -10.09 16.10
N ALA A 146 -0.57 -9.32 16.14
CA ALA A 146 -0.24 -8.50 17.31
C ALA A 146 -1.17 -7.29 17.46
N MET A 147 -1.81 -6.86 16.35
CA MET A 147 -2.81 -5.77 16.36
C MET A 147 -4.16 -6.23 16.93
N ASN A 148 -4.43 -7.54 17.02
CA ASN A 148 -5.64 -8.10 17.64
C ASN A 148 -5.61 -8.10 19.18
N ALA A 149 -4.65 -7.41 19.79
CA ALA A 149 -4.55 -7.32 21.24
C ALA A 149 -5.59 -6.31 21.78
N TRP A 150 -6.81 -6.82 22.00
CA TRP A 150 -7.85 -6.29 22.89
C TRP A 150 -8.53 -4.97 22.48
N GLU A 151 -9.58 -5.08 21.65
CA GLU A 151 -10.84 -4.27 21.62
C GLU A 151 -11.60 -4.55 20.29
N ASP A 152 -12.94 -4.48 20.28
CA ASP A 152 -13.77 -4.73 19.07
C ASP A 152 -13.39 -3.82 17.87
N ARG A 153 -12.94 -2.58 18.14
CA ARG A 153 -12.45 -1.67 17.08
C ARG A 153 -11.19 -2.20 16.40
N ALA A 154 -10.26 -2.73 17.19
CA ALA A 154 -9.00 -3.29 16.68
C ALA A 154 -9.27 -4.57 15.87
N GLU A 155 -10.27 -5.36 16.25
CA GLU A 155 -10.67 -6.55 15.48
C GLU A 155 -11.22 -6.16 14.08
N ASN A 156 -12.14 -5.19 13.99
CA ASN A 156 -12.68 -4.77 12.69
C ASN A 156 -11.61 -4.15 11.80
N GLU A 157 -10.69 -3.36 12.35
CA GLU A 157 -9.57 -2.81 11.60
C GLU A 157 -8.66 -3.92 11.05
N PHE A 158 -8.31 -4.90 11.89
CA PHE A 158 -7.57 -6.07 11.47
C PHE A 158 -8.29 -6.85 10.37
N LEU A 159 -9.56 -7.21 10.58
CA LEU A 159 -10.35 -7.99 9.62
C LEU A 159 -10.43 -7.28 8.27
N ARG A 160 -10.62 -5.96 8.26
CA ARG A 160 -10.67 -5.16 7.04
C ARG A 160 -9.34 -5.15 6.29
N ALA A 161 -8.24 -4.95 7.02
CA ALA A 161 -6.92 -4.91 6.42
C ALA A 161 -6.52 -6.29 5.85
N VAL A 162 -6.90 -7.38 6.52
CA VAL A 162 -6.73 -8.74 5.98
C VAL A 162 -7.65 -8.97 4.79
N ALA A 163 -8.91 -8.54 4.84
CA ALA A 163 -9.87 -8.70 3.74
C ALA A 163 -9.40 -8.03 2.45
N TYR A 164 -8.82 -6.82 2.53
CA TYR A 164 -8.23 -6.17 1.35
C TYR A 164 -7.12 -7.01 0.73
N ARG A 165 -6.23 -7.58 1.55
CA ARG A 165 -5.16 -8.46 1.08
C ARG A 165 -5.69 -9.78 0.52
N GLN A 166 -6.73 -10.34 1.12
CA GLN A 166 -7.37 -11.56 0.64
C GLN A 166 -8.05 -11.33 -0.71
N PHE A 167 -8.69 -10.19 -0.92
CA PHE A 167 -9.24 -9.83 -2.22
C PHE A 167 -8.14 -9.75 -3.29
N VAL A 168 -7.02 -9.10 -2.98
CA VAL A 168 -5.88 -9.04 -3.91
C VAL A 168 -5.39 -10.45 -4.26
N ARG A 169 -5.33 -11.37 -3.28
CA ARG A 169 -4.96 -12.78 -3.53
C ARG A 169 -6.00 -13.54 -4.35
N LEU A 170 -7.27 -13.23 -4.20
CA LEU A 170 -8.35 -13.86 -4.97
C LEU A 170 -8.24 -13.51 -6.46
N VAL A 171 -7.90 -12.27 -6.76
CA VAL A 171 -7.95 -11.73 -8.14
C VAL A 171 -6.58 -11.78 -8.83
N TRP A 172 -5.49 -11.52 -8.12
CA TRP A 172 -4.13 -11.45 -8.68
C TRP A 172 -3.18 -12.54 -8.15
N GLU A 173 -3.68 -13.48 -7.33
CA GLU A 173 -2.87 -14.54 -6.71
C GLU A 173 -1.71 -13.99 -5.85
N TYR A 174 -0.49 -13.96 -6.38
CA TYR A 174 0.69 -13.47 -5.67
C TYR A 174 1.30 -12.27 -6.40
N VAL A 175 1.28 -11.12 -5.73
CA VAL A 175 1.72 -9.83 -6.30
C VAL A 175 3.05 -9.34 -5.70
N GLY A 176 3.69 -10.13 -4.83
CA GLY A 176 4.89 -9.68 -4.09
C GLY A 176 4.57 -8.71 -2.94
N ALA A 177 5.61 -8.17 -2.30
CA ALA A 177 5.46 -7.30 -1.12
C ALA A 177 5.24 -5.82 -1.45
N SER A 178 5.78 -5.37 -2.60
CA SER A 178 5.89 -3.95 -2.98
C SER A 178 4.86 -3.49 -4.00
N ASN A 179 3.97 -4.37 -4.46
CA ASN A 179 2.91 -3.97 -5.38
C ASN A 179 1.63 -3.68 -4.60
N ARG A 180 1.20 -2.43 -4.64
CA ARG A 180 -0.12 -1.99 -4.19
C ARG A 180 -1.01 -1.92 -5.42
N LEU A 181 -2.18 -2.56 -5.31
CA LEU A 181 -3.17 -2.56 -6.37
C LEU A 181 -4.44 -1.92 -5.80
N PRO A 182 -5.01 -0.89 -6.45
CA PRO A 182 -6.25 -0.28 -5.98
C PRO A 182 -7.39 -1.29 -6.05
N LEU A 183 -8.19 -1.37 -4.99
CA LEU A 183 -9.37 -2.22 -4.99
C LEU A 183 -10.53 -1.50 -5.68
N PRO A 184 -11.46 -2.22 -6.34
CA PRO A 184 -12.65 -1.61 -6.88
C PRO A 184 -13.54 -0.97 -5.80
N CYS A 185 -14.24 0.10 -6.17
CA CYS A 185 -15.19 0.83 -5.32
C CYS A 185 -16.21 -0.10 -4.64
N CYS A 186 -16.81 -1.03 -5.41
CA CYS A 186 -17.80 -1.97 -4.87
C CYS A 186 -17.23 -2.86 -3.76
N VAL A 187 -15.95 -3.23 -3.87
CA VAL A 187 -15.24 -4.06 -2.89
C VAL A 187 -14.96 -3.28 -1.62
N TYR A 188 -14.43 -2.05 -1.74
CA TYR A 188 -14.23 -1.17 -0.58
C TYR A 188 -15.53 -0.97 0.20
N ASN A 189 -16.62 -0.63 -0.48
CA ASN A 189 -17.92 -0.44 0.15
C ASN A 189 -18.41 -1.70 0.85
N ARG A 190 -18.32 -2.86 0.19
CA ARG A 190 -18.78 -4.13 0.77
C ARG A 190 -17.99 -4.51 2.02
N ILE A 191 -16.65 -4.40 1.97
CA ILE A 191 -15.78 -4.75 3.10
C ILE A 191 -15.96 -3.75 4.26
N ARG A 192 -15.96 -2.44 3.99
CA ARG A 192 -16.15 -1.39 5.02
C ARG A 192 -17.52 -1.45 5.68
N LYS A 193 -18.56 -1.81 4.92
CA LYS A 193 -19.91 -2.07 5.46
C LYS A 193 -19.95 -3.32 6.36
N THR A 194 -19.14 -4.33 6.07
CA THR A 194 -19.08 -5.59 6.85
C THR A 194 -18.26 -5.43 8.12
N PHE A 195 -17.15 -4.69 8.06
CA PHE A 195 -16.22 -4.43 9.16
C PHE A 195 -16.10 -2.92 9.43
N PRO A 196 -17.12 -2.30 10.04
CA PRO A 196 -17.21 -0.85 10.18
C PRO A 196 -16.21 -0.28 11.20
N MET A 197 -15.84 0.99 11.00
CA MET A 197 -15.23 1.87 12.02
C MET A 197 -16.30 2.72 12.71
N ALA A 198 -15.94 3.30 13.86
CA ALA A 198 -16.84 4.17 14.62
C ALA A 198 -17.15 5.45 13.83
N GLU A 199 -16.14 6.00 13.15
CA GLU A 199 -16.30 7.16 12.26
C GLU A 199 -15.70 6.89 10.88
N LYS A 200 -16.29 7.47 9.83
CA LYS A 200 -15.78 7.32 8.44
C LYS A 200 -14.42 7.99 8.25
N SER A 201 -14.16 9.06 9.00
CA SER A 201 -12.88 9.79 9.04
C SER A 201 -11.70 8.93 9.51
N GLU A 202 -11.96 7.80 10.17
CA GLU A 202 -10.92 6.89 10.67
C GLU A 202 -10.39 5.91 9.59
N TYR A 203 -11.10 5.77 8.47
CA TYR A 203 -10.63 4.91 7.39
C TYR A 203 -9.38 5.52 6.75
N LYS A 204 -8.27 4.79 6.81
CA LYS A 204 -7.10 5.07 5.97
C LYS A 204 -7.36 4.50 4.58
N GLY A 205 -7.39 5.38 3.58
CA GLY A 205 -7.55 5.02 2.18
C GLY A 205 -6.30 4.34 1.59
N TYR A 206 -6.29 4.20 0.26
CA TYR A 206 -5.11 3.74 -0.47
C TYR A 206 -3.89 4.67 -0.26
N GLU A 207 -2.70 4.13 -0.04
CA GLU A 207 -1.46 4.93 0.06
C GLU A 207 -0.44 4.36 -0.91
N GLU A 208 0.09 5.20 -1.79
CA GLU A 208 1.20 4.86 -2.68
C GLU A 208 2.51 4.77 -1.89
N ASP A 209 3.43 3.94 -2.39
CA ASP A 209 4.78 3.88 -1.84
C ASP A 209 5.57 5.07 -2.42
N VAL A 210 5.87 6.06 -1.57
CA VAL A 210 6.81 7.18 -1.86
C VAL A 210 8.25 6.68 -1.81
#